data_AF-A0A372ZTX5-F1
#
_entry.id   AF-A0A372ZTX5-F1
#
_cell.length_a   1.000
_cell.length_b   1.000
_cell.length_c   1.000
_cell.angle_alpha   90.00
_cell.angle_beta   90.00
_cell.angle_gamma   90.00
#
_symmetry.space_group_name_H-M   'P 1'
#
loop_
_entity.id
_entity.type
_entity.pdbx_description
1 polymer ?
#
loop_
_entity_poly.entity_id
_entity_poly.type
_entity_poly.pdbx_seq_one_letter_code
_entity_poly.pdbx_strand_id
1 'polypeptide(L)'
;MATERKKLLLRLDPSVHDALARWAGDELRSTNAQIEFLLRRALTDAGRMPGGAARLPRRGRPPKESPPEENPESRPENPESPQSGGSAAD
;
A
#
# COMPACT_ATOMS: atom_id res chain seq x y z
N MET A 1 -6.48 -9.92 4.80
CA MET A 1 -6.24 -8.54 4.33
C MET A 1 -4.74 -8.32 4.20
N ALA A 2 -4.23 -7.94 3.03
CA ALA A 2 -2.84 -7.51 2.92
C ALA A 2 -2.73 -6.15 3.65
N THR A 3 -1.86 -6.05 4.65
CA THR A 3 -1.60 -4.77 5.31
C THR A 3 -1.03 -3.81 4.25
N GLU A 4 -1.68 -2.67 4.06
CA GLU A 4 -1.21 -1.64 3.15
C GLU A 4 0.18 -1.14 3.59
N ARG A 5 1.12 -1.03 2.65
CA ARG A 5 2.46 -0.55 2.96
C ARG A 5 2.46 0.96 3.03
N LYS A 6 2.80 1.51 4.19
CA LYS A 6 2.98 2.94 4.38
C LYS A 6 4.21 3.43 3.59
N LYS A 7 3.99 4.37 2.66
CA LYS A 7 5.08 5.11 2.00
C LYS A 7 5.51 6.25 2.92
N LEU A 8 6.80 6.38 3.14
CA LEU A 8 7.38 7.39 4.02
C LEU A 8 8.65 7.95 3.38
N LEU A 9 8.85 9.26 3.52
CA LEU A 9 10.06 9.94 3.04
C LEU A 9 11.12 9.86 4.16
N LEU A 10 12.21 9.13 3.91
CA LEU A 10 13.35 9.05 4.81
C LEU A 10 14.34 10.17 4.49
N ARG A 11 14.76 10.90 5.53
CA ARG A 11 15.94 11.76 5.45
C ARG A 11 17.14 10.93 5.87
N LEU A 12 18.06 10.69 4.94
CA LEU A 12 19.30 9.96 5.17
C LEU A 12 20.46 10.80 4.66
N ASP A 13 21.61 10.64 5.30
CA ASP A 13 22.86 11.11 4.72
C ASP A 13 23.10 10.38 3.38
N PRO A 14 23.50 11.09 2.29
CA PRO A 14 23.70 10.47 0.99
C PRO A 14 24.72 9.32 1.00
N SER A 15 25.79 9.43 1.79
CA SER A 15 26.82 8.38 1.87
C SER A 15 26.29 7.11 2.53
N VAL A 16 25.40 7.25 3.51
CA VAL A 16 24.72 6.12 4.16
C VAL A 16 23.74 5.46 3.19
N HIS A 17 22.99 6.25 2.43
CA HIS A 17 22.12 5.71 1.39
C HIS A 17 22.90 4.89 0.36
N ASP A 18 24.05 5.39 -0.10
CA ASP A 18 24.88 4.70 -1.08
C ASP A 18 25.47 3.40 -0.52
N ALA A 19 25.91 3.40 0.74
CA ALA A 19 26.36 2.17 1.40
C ALA A 19 25.25 1.12 1.49
N LEU A 20 24.02 1.53 1.84
CA LEU A 20 22.86 0.64 1.87
C LEU A 20 22.49 0.11 0.48
N ALA A 21 22.56 0.94 -0.56
CA ALA A 21 22.27 0.54 -1.93
C ALA A 21 23.29 -0.48 -2.45
N ARG A 22 24.58 -0.28 -2.18
CA ARG A 22 25.65 -1.24 -2.53
C ARG A 22 25.45 -2.57 -1.83
N TRP A 23 25.24 -2.55 -0.51
CA TRP A 23 25.00 -3.78 0.27
C TRP A 23 23.74 -4.53 -0.20
N ALA A 24 22.66 -3.80 -0.52
CA ALA A 24 21.47 -4.40 -1.09
C ALA A 24 21.77 -5.11 -2.43
N GLY A 25 22.59 -4.49 -3.29
CA GLY A 25 23.06 -5.07 -4.55
C GLY A 25 23.83 -6.37 -4.36
N ASP A 26 24.74 -6.41 -3.39
CA ASP A 26 25.54 -7.61 -3.07
C ASP A 26 24.65 -8.79 -2.62
N GLU A 27 23.51 -8.51 -1.97
CA GLU A 27 22.53 -9.50 -1.55
C GLU A 27 21.38 -9.74 -2.56
N LEU A 28 21.49 -9.14 -3.75
CA LEU A 28 20.49 -9.13 -4.82
C LEU A 28 19.12 -8.58 -4.40
N ARG A 29 19.06 -7.74 -3.36
CA ARG A 29 17.83 -7.11 -2.83
C ARG A 29 17.65 -5.72 -3.42
N SER A 30 16.41 -5.24 -3.43
CA SER A 30 16.18 -3.81 -3.59
C SER A 30 16.59 -3.07 -2.32
N THR A 31 16.99 -1.79 -2.45
CA THR A 31 17.35 -0.95 -1.30
C THR A 31 16.22 -0.90 -0.26
N ASN A 32 14.96 -0.79 -0.69
CA ASN A 32 13.81 -0.80 0.23
C ASN A 32 13.66 -2.14 0.98
N ALA A 33 13.90 -3.26 0.31
CA ALA A 33 13.86 -4.57 0.96
C ALA A 33 15.00 -4.73 1.98
N GLN A 34 16.17 -4.17 1.69
CA GLN A 34 17.30 -4.14 2.62
C GLN A 34 16.98 -3.28 3.85
N ILE A 35 16.46 -2.06 3.65
CA ILE A 35 16.06 -1.17 4.75
C ILE A 35 15.02 -1.85 5.64
N GLU A 36 13.98 -2.45 5.06
CA GLU A 36 12.94 -3.18 5.83
C GLU A 36 13.53 -4.34 6.64
N PHE A 37 14.46 -5.10 6.05
CA PHE A 37 15.13 -6.19 6.75
C PHE A 37 15.91 -5.68 7.97
N LEU A 38 16.68 -4.59 7.81
CA LEU A 38 17.46 -4.00 8.88
C LEU A 38 16.58 -3.44 10.00
N LEU A 39 15.50 -2.75 9.65
CA LEU A 39 14.56 -2.20 10.64
C LEU A 39 13.91 -3.31 11.47
N ARG A 40 13.46 -4.40 10.81
CA ARG A 40 12.87 -5.55 11.53
C ARG A 40 13.88 -6.24 12.42
N ARG A 41 15.10 -6.47 11.93
CA ARG A 41 16.18 -7.04 12.73
C ARG A 41 16.45 -6.16 13.95
N ALA A 42 16.62 -4.85 13.78
CA ALA A 42 16.85 -3.93 14.89
C ALA A 42 15.69 -3.93 15.91
N LEU A 43 14.44 -3.99 15.45
CA LEU A 43 13.28 -4.11 16.35
C LEU A 43 13.26 -5.44 17.11
N THR A 44 13.59 -6.55 16.46
CA THR A 44 13.69 -7.86 17.11
C THR A 44 14.82 -7.89 18.13
N ASP A 45 16.01 -7.43 17.75
CA ASP A 45 17.20 -7.39 18.62
C ASP A 45 16.95 -6.47 19.84
N ALA A 46 16.18 -5.39 19.67
CA ALA A 46 15.76 -4.50 20.75
C ALA A 46 14.56 -5.03 21.58
N GLY A 47 13.96 -6.17 21.22
CA GLY A 47 12.76 -6.69 21.89
C GLY A 47 11.50 -5.85 21.67
N ARG A 48 11.44 -5.05 20.61
CA ARG A 48 10.35 -4.09 20.28
C ARG A 48 9.51 -4.49 19.08
N MET A 49 9.68 -5.70 18.56
CA MET A 49 8.92 -6.18 17.41
C MET A 49 7.43 -6.31 17.79
N PRO A 50 6.50 -5.64 17.09
CA PRO A 50 5.08 -5.74 17.40
C PRO A 50 4.53 -7.12 17.04
N GLY A 51 3.73 -7.72 17.93
CA GLY A 51 3.19 -9.07 17.78
C GLY A 51 2.28 -9.30 16.58
N GLY A 52 1.70 -8.22 16.02
CA GLY A 52 0.83 -8.26 14.84
C GLY A 52 1.53 -7.99 13.50
N ALA A 53 2.86 -7.80 13.46
CA ALA A 53 3.54 -7.51 12.21
C ALA A 53 3.49 -8.69 11.23
N ALA A 54 2.97 -8.44 10.02
CA ALA A 54 2.96 -9.42 8.96
C ALA A 54 4.38 -9.90 8.61
N ARG A 55 4.51 -11.19 8.23
CA ARG A 55 5.77 -11.77 7.73
C ARG A 55 6.23 -11.07 6.46
N LEU A 56 7.55 -10.99 6.24
CA LEU A 56 8.07 -10.47 4.98
C LEU A 56 7.55 -11.32 3.80
N PRO A 57 7.09 -10.68 2.71
CA PRO A 57 6.71 -11.39 1.49
C PRO A 57 7.92 -12.14 0.91
N ARG A 58 7.68 -13.31 0.31
CA ARG A 58 8.72 -14.04 -0.42
C ARG A 58 9.08 -13.31 -1.72
N ARG A 59 10.36 -13.41 -2.12
CA ARG A 59 10.86 -12.86 -3.40
C ARG A 59 10.05 -13.44 -4.56
N GLY A 60 9.76 -12.62 -5.57
CA GLY A 60 9.30 -13.07 -6.89
C GLY A 60 7.80 -13.35 -7.06
N ARG A 61 6.96 -13.26 -6.01
CA ARG A 61 5.51 -13.42 -6.18
C ARG A 61 4.72 -12.26 -5.55
N PRO A 62 4.09 -11.38 -6.36
CA PRO A 62 3.05 -10.50 -5.88
C PRO A 62 1.92 -11.33 -5.25
N PRO A 63 1.41 -10.97 -4.06
CA PRO A 63 0.16 -11.52 -3.55
C PRO A 63 -0.97 -11.24 -4.56
N LYS A 64 -1.88 -12.20 -4.77
CA LYS A 64 -3.06 -12.00 -5.62
C LYS A 64 -3.96 -10.94 -4.96
N GLU A 65 -4.23 -9.84 -5.65
CA GLU A 65 -5.16 -8.80 -5.20
C GLU A 65 -6.59 -9.38 -5.17
N SER A 66 -7.31 -9.14 -4.07
CA SER A 66 -8.77 -9.30 -4.04
C SER A 66 -9.39 -8.12 -4.82
N PRO A 67 -10.49 -8.32 -5.57
CA PRO A 67 -11.08 -7.26 -6.38
C PRO A 67 -11.51 -6.07 -5.53
N PRO A 68 -11.43 -4.83 -6.06
CA PRO A 68 -11.86 -3.65 -5.34
C PRO A 68 -13.36 -3.76 -5.02
N GLU A 69 -13.72 -3.54 -3.75
CA GLU A 69 -15.11 -3.37 -3.34
C GLU A 69 -15.70 -2.18 -4.11
N GLU A 70 -16.75 -2.40 -4.89
CA GLU A 70 -17.52 -1.35 -5.53
C GLU A 70 -18.05 -0.40 -4.45
N ASN A 71 -17.64 0.87 -4.53
CA ASN A 71 -18.18 1.93 -3.69
C ASN A 71 -19.60 2.28 -4.16
N PRO A 72 -20.68 2.05 -3.38
CA PRO A 72 -22.04 2.33 -3.83
C PRO A 72 -22.37 3.83 -3.99
N GLU A 73 -21.45 4.73 -3.63
CA GLU A 73 -21.66 6.19 -3.70
C GLU A 73 -21.32 6.85 -5.04
N SER A 74 -20.85 6.13 -6.06
CA SER A 74 -20.66 6.71 -7.40
C SER A 74 -21.87 6.51 -8.32
N ARG A 75 -23.08 6.79 -7.82
CA ARG A 75 -24.25 7.00 -8.67
C ARG A 75 -24.42 8.51 -8.85
N PRO A 76 -24.20 9.09 -10.05
CA PRO A 76 -24.51 10.50 -10.24
C PRO A 76 -26.02 10.69 -10.07
N GLU A 77 -26.40 11.43 -9.04
CA GLU A 77 -27.74 11.96 -8.87
C GLU A 77 -27.99 12.96 -10.01
N ASN A 78 -28.90 12.62 -10.92
CA ASN A 78 -29.36 13.55 -11.94
C ASN A 78 -30.56 14.32 -11.36
N PRO A 79 -30.47 15.63 -11.09
CA PRO A 79 -31.58 16.38 -10.55
C PRO A 79 -32.29 17.08 -11.71
N GLU A 80 -33.35 16.47 -12.26
CA GLU A 80 -34.37 17.27 -12.96
C GLU A 80 -35.74 16.60 -12.92
N SER A 81 -36.62 17.23 -12.16
CA SER A 81 -38.09 17.19 -12.22
C SER A 81 -38.53 18.56 -11.68
N PRO A 82 -39.76 19.07 -11.92
CA PRO A 82 -40.91 18.48 -12.60
C PRO A 82 -41.62 19.46 -13.57
N GLN A 83 -42.64 19.03 -14.33
CA GLN A 83 -44.07 19.46 -14.29
C GLN A 83 -44.58 19.41 -15.75
N SER A 84 -45.84 19.20 -16.16
CA SER A 84 -47.15 18.94 -15.55
C SER A 84 -48.16 18.84 -16.71
N GLY A 85 -49.24 18.05 -16.57
CA GLY A 85 -50.43 18.08 -17.46
C GLY A 85 -50.29 17.19 -18.71
N GLY A 86 -51.26 16.41 -19.15
CA GLY A 86 -52.69 16.36 -18.91
C GLY A 86 -53.37 16.01 -20.24
N SER A 87 -54.45 15.23 -20.20
CA SER A 87 -55.34 14.84 -21.33
C SER A 87 -54.75 13.88 -22.37
N ALA A 88 -55.48 13.03 -23.08
CA ALA A 88 -56.78 12.35 -23.03
C ALA A 88 -56.91 11.65 -24.41
N ALA A 89 -57.58 10.50 -24.46
CA ALA A 89 -58.26 9.84 -25.59
C ALA A 89 -57.91 10.25 -27.05
N ASP A 90 -57.56 9.27 -27.88
CA ASP A 90 -58.47 8.62 -28.87
C ASP A 90 -57.83 7.31 -29.39
#